data_AF-A0A7Y5F2M9-F1
#
_entry.id   AF-A0A7Y5F2M9-F1
#
_cell.length_a   1.000
_cell.length_b   1.000
_cell.length_c   1.000
_cell.angle_alpha   90.00
_cell.angle_beta   90.00
_cell.angle_gamma   90.00
#
_symmetry.space_group_name_H-M   'P 1'
#
loop_
_entity.id
_entity.type
_entity.pdbx_description
1 polymer ?
#
loop_
_entity_poly.entity_id
_entity_poly.type
_entity_poly.pdbx_seq_one_letter_code
_entity_poly.pdbx_strand_id
1 'polypeptide(L)'
;MSPTLHLLDATTQTWRTFTRPVRVLEIHTLADILPALHEIDRAVTQSGLWAAGFLAYEAAPAFDPAMLTHPPVEGLPLLWFGLYELPIVNGQFPIPNSQLIIDHSQLAISSSPSAYHTALAQIKTHIAAGDTYQVNYTLRLRAPLPSSPLPLFSASPSPLFSPAPLPPYAAHLDLGRFVISSASPELF
;
A
#
# COMPACT_ATOMS: atom_id res chain seq x y z
N MET A 1 -1.44 14.53 14.03
CA MET A 1 -2.52 14.72 13.04
C MET A 1 -3.31 13.43 12.98
N SER A 2 -4.63 13.49 12.79
CA SER A 2 -5.43 12.29 12.61
C SER A 2 -5.17 11.70 11.21
N PRO A 3 -5.07 10.37 11.09
CA PRO A 3 -4.82 9.71 9.82
C PRO A 3 -5.97 10.00 8.84
N THR A 4 -5.61 10.23 7.58
CA THR A 4 -6.56 10.53 6.50
C THR A 4 -6.35 9.54 5.36
N LEU A 5 -7.45 8.99 4.85
CA LEU A 5 -7.41 7.96 3.82
C LEU A 5 -8.43 8.28 2.73
N HIS A 6 -7.99 8.21 1.48
CA HIS A 6 -8.82 8.36 0.29
C HIS A 6 -8.75 7.07 -0.52
N LEU A 7 -9.91 6.51 -0.87
CA LEU A 7 -10.04 5.35 -1.74
C LEU A 7 -10.95 5.70 -2.91
N LEU A 8 -10.52 5.39 -4.13
CA LEU A 8 -11.39 5.44 -5.29
C LEU A 8 -12.26 4.18 -5.28
N ASP A 9 -13.57 4.38 -5.26
CA ASP A 9 -14.53 3.29 -5.36
C ASP A 9 -14.64 2.85 -6.82
N ALA A 10 -14.19 1.63 -7.10
CA ALA A 10 -14.14 1.09 -8.46
C ALA A 10 -15.52 1.04 -9.15
N THR A 11 -16.60 0.86 -8.39
CA THR A 11 -17.97 0.71 -8.93
C THR A 11 -18.58 2.07 -9.28
N THR A 12 -18.44 3.03 -8.38
CA THR A 12 -19.06 4.37 -8.53
C THR A 12 -18.13 5.38 -9.19
N GLN A 13 -16.83 5.09 -9.28
CA GLN A 13 -15.79 5.99 -9.77
C GLN A 13 -15.73 7.31 -8.98
N THR A 14 -16.06 7.27 -7.68
CA THR A 14 -15.98 8.42 -6.79
C THR A 14 -15.06 8.14 -5.61
N TRP A 15 -14.48 9.21 -5.06
CA TRP A 15 -13.62 9.06 -3.88
C TRP A 15 -14.45 8.89 -2.62
N ARG A 16 -14.01 7.97 -1.77
CA ARG A 16 -14.43 7.85 -0.38
C ARG A 16 -13.32 8.38 0.50
N THR A 17 -13.65 9.31 1.37
CA THR A 17 -12.69 9.91 2.31
C THR A 17 -12.99 9.47 3.73
N PHE A 18 -11.99 8.91 4.39
CA PHE A 18 -12.07 8.40 5.75
C PHE A 18 -11.24 9.31 6.65
N THR A 19 -11.91 9.94 7.61
CA THR A 19 -11.31 10.85 8.60
C THR A 19 -11.93 10.58 9.97
N ARG A 20 -11.23 10.95 11.05
CA ARG A 20 -11.71 10.81 12.43
C ARG A 20 -12.16 9.38 12.75
N PRO A 21 -11.24 8.40 12.70
CA PRO A 21 -11.58 7.03 13.07
C PRO A 21 -12.09 6.97 14.52
N VAL A 22 -13.10 6.13 14.77
CA VAL A 22 -13.56 5.76 16.11
C VAL A 22 -12.45 5.04 16.85
N ARG A 23 -11.71 4.19 16.14
CA ARG A 23 -10.55 3.45 16.64
C ARG A 23 -9.59 3.16 15.51
N VAL A 24 -8.30 3.05 15.85
CA VAL A 24 -7.25 2.61 14.94
C VAL A 24 -6.65 1.32 15.48
N LEU A 25 -6.50 0.33 14.61
CA LEU A 25 -5.75 -0.90 14.83
C LEU A 25 -4.42 -0.77 14.13
N GLU A 26 -3.35 -0.69 14.91
CA GLU A 26 -1.98 -0.58 14.41
C GLU A 26 -1.15 -1.73 15.00
N ILE A 27 -0.78 -2.68 14.14
CA ILE A 27 -0.20 -3.96 14.56
C ILE A 27 1.21 -4.08 13.98
N HIS A 28 2.17 -4.33 14.87
CA HIS A 28 3.59 -4.47 14.54
C HIS A 28 4.12 -5.90 14.72
N THR A 29 3.30 -6.81 15.26
CA THR A 29 3.70 -8.20 15.53
C THR A 29 2.87 -9.18 14.72
N LEU A 30 3.49 -10.30 14.31
CA LEU A 30 2.80 -11.35 13.54
C LEU A 30 1.69 -12.04 14.35
N ALA A 31 1.90 -12.24 15.65
CA ALA A 31 0.95 -12.93 16.53
C ALA A 31 -0.40 -12.20 16.64
N ASP A 32 -0.38 -10.87 16.49
CA ASP A 32 -1.56 -10.02 16.63
C ASP A 32 -2.32 -9.81 15.32
N ILE A 33 -1.82 -10.30 14.16
CA ILE A 33 -2.47 -10.10 12.85
C ILE A 33 -3.83 -10.79 12.78
N LEU A 34 -3.91 -12.09 13.04
CA LEU A 34 -5.19 -12.82 12.98
C LEU A 34 -6.20 -12.30 14.02
N PRO A 35 -5.82 -12.03 15.29
CA PRO A 35 -6.70 -11.37 16.26
C PRO A 35 -7.23 -10.02 15.77
N ALA A 36 -6.37 -9.18 15.17
CA ALA A 36 -6.78 -7.87 14.66
C ALA A 36 -7.74 -7.98 13.48
N LEU A 37 -7.53 -8.93 12.57
CA LEU A 37 -8.44 -9.19 11.45
C LEU A 37 -9.83 -9.65 11.93
N HIS A 38 -9.89 -10.53 12.93
CA HIS A 38 -11.16 -10.90 13.57
C HIS A 38 -11.82 -9.72 14.28
N GLU A 39 -11.04 -8.79 14.82
CA GLU A 39 -11.58 -7.59 15.43
C GLU A 39 -12.20 -6.65 14.39
N ILE A 40 -11.51 -6.44 13.27
CA ILE A 40 -12.02 -5.68 12.12
C ILE A 40 -13.33 -6.28 11.62
N ASP A 41 -13.36 -7.60 11.41
CA ASP A 41 -14.55 -8.31 10.95
C ASP A 41 -15.74 -8.11 11.90
N ARG A 42 -15.54 -8.26 13.22
CA ARG A 42 -16.59 -8.00 14.21
C ARG A 42 -17.06 -6.54 14.20
N ALA A 43 -16.13 -5.58 14.10
CA ALA A 43 -16.48 -4.17 14.04
C ALA A 43 -17.37 -3.85 12.82
N VAL A 44 -17.06 -4.44 11.67
CA VAL A 44 -17.84 -4.26 10.44
C VAL A 44 -19.19 -4.97 10.52
N THR A 45 -19.19 -6.25 10.88
CA THR A 45 -20.40 -7.11 10.80
C THR A 45 -21.38 -6.88 11.96
N GLN A 46 -20.88 -6.59 13.17
CA GLN A 46 -21.72 -6.50 14.37
C GLN A 46 -21.99 -5.06 14.78
N SER A 47 -21.04 -4.15 14.54
CA SER A 47 -21.17 -2.74 14.93
C SER A 47 -21.51 -1.82 13.75
N GLY A 48 -21.58 -2.36 12.52
CA GLY A 48 -21.90 -1.58 11.32
C GLY A 48 -20.84 -0.54 10.96
N LEU A 49 -19.62 -0.67 11.50
CA LEU A 49 -18.52 0.24 11.20
C LEU A 49 -17.93 -0.06 9.81
N TRP A 50 -17.25 0.93 9.26
CA TRP A 50 -16.42 0.80 8.07
C TRP A 50 -14.98 0.61 8.49
N ALA A 51 -14.24 -0.24 7.78
CA ALA A 51 -12.81 -0.42 7.97
C ALA A 51 -12.06 0.02 6.71
N ALA A 52 -11.01 0.81 6.87
CA ALA A 52 -10.14 1.21 5.78
C ALA A 52 -8.69 1.30 6.25
N GLY A 53 -7.76 0.78 5.44
CA GLY A 53 -6.38 0.58 5.87
C GLY A 53 -5.56 -0.23 4.90
N PHE A 54 -4.48 -0.84 5.40
CA PHE A 54 -3.60 -1.73 4.66
C PHE A 54 -3.16 -2.93 5.50
N LEU A 55 -2.79 -4.01 4.80
CA LEU A 55 -2.09 -5.18 5.31
C LEU A 55 -0.80 -5.32 4.51
N ALA A 56 0.35 -5.33 5.19
CA ALA A 56 1.65 -5.43 4.55
C ALA A 56 1.90 -6.85 4.04
N TYR A 57 2.72 -6.98 2.99
CA TYR A 57 3.17 -8.28 2.48
C TYR A 57 3.90 -9.09 3.57
N GLU A 58 4.68 -8.41 4.40
CA GLU A 58 5.42 -8.98 5.53
C GLU A 58 4.51 -9.56 6.65
N ALA A 59 3.19 -9.41 6.55
CA ALA A 59 2.24 -10.08 7.44
C ALA A 59 1.94 -11.54 7.01
N ALA A 60 2.39 -11.97 5.83
CA ALA A 60 2.16 -13.32 5.29
C ALA A 60 2.50 -14.47 6.27
N PRO A 61 3.61 -14.43 7.05
CA PRO A 61 3.93 -15.51 8.00
C PRO A 61 2.88 -15.73 9.10
N ALA A 62 1.98 -14.76 9.34
CA ALA A 62 0.90 -14.92 10.31
C ALA A 62 -0.19 -15.90 9.81
N PHE A 63 -0.29 -16.11 8.50
CA PHE A 63 -1.24 -17.05 7.89
C PHE A 63 -0.62 -18.43 7.65
N ASP A 64 0.65 -18.45 7.22
CA ASP A 64 1.41 -19.66 7.05
C ASP A 64 2.90 -19.39 7.37
N PRO A 65 3.48 -20.03 8.39
CA PRO A 65 4.88 -19.85 8.76
C PRO A 65 5.89 -20.17 7.64
N ALA A 66 5.49 -20.92 6.61
CA ALA A 66 6.32 -21.19 5.44
C ALA A 66 6.49 -19.97 4.52
N MET A 67 5.60 -18.96 4.62
CA MET A 67 5.65 -17.73 3.83
C MET A 67 6.69 -16.74 4.37
N LEU A 68 7.96 -17.12 4.34
CA LEU A 68 9.06 -16.29 4.82
C LEU A 68 9.16 -14.98 4.02
N THR A 69 9.36 -13.88 4.73
CA THR A 69 9.49 -12.54 4.13
C THR A 69 10.80 -11.86 4.54
N HIS A 70 11.12 -10.77 3.85
CA HIS A 70 12.14 -9.84 4.33
C HIS A 70 11.69 -9.16 5.63
N PRO A 71 12.62 -8.58 6.41
CA PRO A 71 12.27 -7.75 7.55
C PRO A 71 11.35 -6.58 7.15
N PRO A 72 10.36 -6.24 7.97
CA PRO A 72 9.48 -5.11 7.69
C PRO A 72 10.25 -3.78 7.72
N VAL A 73 9.67 -2.76 7.10
CA VAL A 73 10.18 -1.39 7.19
C VAL A 73 10.06 -0.93 8.64
N GLU A 74 11.17 -0.43 9.21
CA GLU A 74 11.22 -0.03 10.61
C GLU A 74 10.15 1.02 10.94
N GLY A 75 9.27 0.68 11.88
CA GLY A 75 8.17 1.52 12.34
C GLY A 75 6.93 1.54 11.44
N LEU A 76 6.96 0.90 10.26
CA LEU A 76 5.75 0.70 9.45
C LEU A 76 5.01 -0.52 10.03
N PRO A 77 3.74 -0.38 10.44
CA PRO A 77 2.97 -1.50 10.96
C PRO A 77 2.75 -2.57 9.88
N LEU A 78 2.63 -3.83 10.31
CA LEU A 78 2.26 -4.96 9.47
C LEU A 78 0.78 -4.90 9.07
N LEU A 79 -0.06 -4.33 9.93
CA LEU A 79 -1.47 -4.06 9.65
C LEU A 79 -1.82 -2.69 10.24
N TRP A 80 -2.48 -1.85 9.45
CA TRP A 80 -3.05 -0.61 9.93
C TRP A 80 -4.46 -0.46 9.39
N PHE A 81 -5.47 -0.37 10.25
CA PHE A 81 -6.85 -0.10 9.86
C PHE A 81 -7.50 0.91 10.80
N GLY A 82 -8.09 1.94 10.22
CA GLY A 82 -9.06 2.77 10.91
C GLY A 82 -10.44 2.13 10.85
N LEU A 83 -11.19 2.24 11.95
CA LEU A 83 -12.61 1.91 12.05
C LEU A 83 -13.41 3.21 12.11
N TYR A 84 -14.44 3.34 11.28
CA TYR A 84 -15.17 4.58 11.03
C TYR A 84 -16.68 4.34 11.06
N GLU A 85 -17.46 5.33 11.49
CA GLU A 85 -18.93 5.23 11.41
C GLU A 85 -19.43 5.28 9.96
N LEU A 86 -18.94 6.24 9.18
CA LEU A 86 -19.27 6.40 7.77
C LEU A 86 -18.13 7.12 7.03
N PRO A 87 -17.77 6.71 5.80
CA PRO A 87 -16.93 7.52 4.93
C PRO A 87 -17.68 8.75 4.44
N ILE A 88 -16.93 9.81 4.10
CA ILE A 88 -17.44 10.89 3.26
C ILE A 88 -17.53 10.34 1.84
N VAL A 89 -18.75 10.05 1.38
CA VAL A 89 -19.07 9.60 0.01
C VAL A 89 -18.99 10.79 -0.95
N ASN A 90 -18.51 10.56 -2.18
CA ASN A 90 -18.22 11.63 -3.14
C ASN A 90 -17.26 12.68 -2.57
N GLY A 91 -16.30 12.23 -1.77
CA GLY A 91 -15.18 13.06 -1.36
C GLY A 91 -14.47 13.61 -2.59
N GLN A 92 -13.83 14.76 -2.43
CA GLN A 92 -12.89 15.24 -3.44
C GLN A 92 -11.51 14.83 -3.01
N PHE A 93 -10.77 14.17 -3.91
CA PHE A 93 -9.35 13.99 -3.68
C PHE A 93 -8.69 15.36 -3.56
N PRO A 94 -7.82 15.61 -2.57
CA PRO A 94 -7.19 16.90 -2.40
C PRO A 94 -6.42 17.29 -3.66
N ILE A 95 -6.74 18.47 -4.21
CA ILE A 95 -5.96 19.06 -5.30
C ILE A 95 -4.73 19.73 -4.67
N PRO A 96 -3.50 19.35 -5.06
CA PRO A 96 -2.30 19.90 -4.49
C PRO A 96 -2.12 21.35 -4.95
N ASN A 97 -1.64 22.21 -4.06
CA ASN A 97 -1.35 23.62 -4.39
C ASN A 97 -0.01 23.81 -5.14
N SER A 98 0.73 22.73 -5.36
CA SER A 98 2.04 22.72 -6.01
C SER A 98 2.23 21.44 -6.81
N GLN A 99 3.02 21.50 -7.88
CA GLN A 99 3.51 20.31 -8.55
C GLN A 99 4.81 19.84 -7.90
N LEU A 100 5.02 18.53 -7.85
CA LEU A 100 6.31 17.96 -7.51
C LEU A 100 6.86 17.21 -8.72
N ILE A 101 8.05 17.62 -9.15
CA ILE A 101 8.79 16.95 -10.21
C ILE A 101 9.83 16.07 -9.52
N ILE A 102 9.79 14.76 -9.79
CA ILE A 102 10.90 13.89 -9.39
C ILE A 102 12.00 14.02 -10.41
N ASP A 103 13.21 14.28 -9.93
CA ASP A 103 14.40 14.08 -10.72
C ASP A 103 14.64 12.58 -10.89
N HIS A 104 14.24 12.04 -12.05
CA HIS A 104 14.38 10.62 -12.37
C HIS A 104 15.84 10.13 -12.30
N SER A 105 16.83 11.03 -12.42
CA SER A 105 18.24 10.66 -12.27
C SER A 105 18.59 10.23 -10.85
N GLN A 106 17.76 10.57 -9.86
CA GLN A 106 17.93 10.19 -8.46
C GLN A 106 17.21 8.88 -8.10
N LEU A 107 16.50 8.25 -9.05
CA LEU A 107 15.89 6.93 -8.84
C LEU A 107 16.97 5.85 -8.83
N ALA A 108 17.21 5.27 -7.66
CA ALA A 108 18.15 4.18 -7.47
C ALA A 108 17.42 2.84 -7.30
N ILE A 109 17.82 1.83 -8.06
CA ILE A 109 17.41 0.44 -7.84
C ILE A 109 18.14 -0.05 -6.58
N SER A 110 17.41 -0.66 -5.65
CA SER A 110 17.94 -1.16 -4.37
C SER A 110 18.77 -2.45 -4.49
N SER A 111 19.11 -2.86 -5.72
CA SER A 111 19.81 -4.11 -6.05
C SER A 111 20.83 -3.86 -7.15
N SER A 112 21.94 -4.59 -7.13
CA SER A 112 22.95 -4.52 -8.18
C SER A 112 22.55 -5.37 -9.39
N PRO A 113 23.07 -5.07 -10.60
CA PRO A 113 22.88 -5.93 -11.76
C PRO A 113 23.34 -7.37 -11.53
N SER A 114 24.45 -7.56 -10.80
CA SER A 114 24.94 -8.89 -10.45
C SER A 114 23.95 -9.67 -9.57
N ALA A 115 23.40 -9.03 -8.53
CA ALA A 115 22.42 -9.65 -7.65
C ALA A 115 21.11 -9.99 -8.40
N TYR A 116 20.68 -9.12 -9.31
CA TYR A 116 19.56 -9.40 -10.21
C TYR A 116 19.80 -10.65 -11.06
N HIS A 117 20.95 -10.75 -11.73
CA HIS A 117 21.27 -11.91 -12.57
C HIS A 117 21.39 -13.21 -11.76
N THR A 118 21.98 -13.15 -10.57
CA THR A 118 22.05 -14.30 -9.67
C THR A 118 20.66 -14.77 -9.25
N ALA A 119 19.79 -13.86 -8.81
CA ALA A 119 18.42 -14.20 -8.41
C ALA A 119 17.62 -14.80 -9.59
N LEU A 120 17.74 -14.21 -10.78
CA LEU A 120 17.06 -14.71 -11.98
C LEU A 120 17.55 -16.12 -12.38
N ALA A 121 18.85 -16.39 -12.27
CA ALA A 121 19.40 -17.71 -12.54
C ALA A 121 18.85 -18.75 -11.54
N GLN A 122 18.81 -18.41 -10.25
CA GLN A 122 18.24 -19.28 -9.21
C GLN A 122 16.77 -19.59 -9.46
N ILE A 123 15.96 -18.58 -9.78
CA ILE A 123 14.54 -18.76 -10.14
C ILE A 123 14.39 -19.73 -11.31
N LYS A 124 15.19 -19.56 -12.37
CA LYS A 124 15.15 -20.46 -13.54
C LYS A 124 15.57 -21.89 -13.20
N THR A 125 16.55 -22.07 -12.32
CA THR A 125 16.97 -23.39 -11.84
C THR A 125 15.84 -24.08 -11.09
N HIS A 126 15.17 -23.40 -10.16
CA HIS A 126 14.03 -23.95 -9.43
C HIS A 126 12.86 -24.31 -10.35
N ILE A 127 12.58 -23.47 -11.36
CA ILE A 127 11.55 -23.77 -12.36
C ILE A 127 11.92 -25.02 -13.16
N ALA A 128 13.17 -25.13 -13.63
CA ALA A 128 13.63 -26.29 -14.40
C ALA A 128 13.66 -27.59 -13.58
N ALA A 129 13.90 -27.50 -12.27
CA ALA A 129 13.86 -28.65 -11.36
C ALA A 129 12.43 -29.11 -11.02
N GLY A 130 11.40 -28.29 -11.33
CA GLY A 130 10.01 -28.56 -10.99
C GLY A 130 9.62 -28.13 -9.57
N ASP A 131 10.46 -27.35 -8.88
CA ASP A 131 10.17 -26.86 -7.52
C ASP A 131 9.06 -25.79 -7.53
N THR A 132 8.95 -25.03 -8.62
CA THR A 132 7.88 -24.06 -8.86
C THR A 132 7.62 -23.91 -10.36
N TYR A 133 6.45 -23.41 -10.75
CA TYR A 133 6.14 -23.12 -12.15
C TYR A 133 6.33 -21.63 -12.51
N GLN A 134 6.22 -20.73 -11.53
CA GLN A 134 6.29 -19.28 -11.75
C GLN A 134 6.71 -18.54 -10.47
N VAL A 135 7.49 -17.47 -10.63
CA VAL A 135 7.89 -16.56 -9.53
C VAL A 135 7.64 -15.12 -9.97
N ASN A 136 6.96 -14.32 -9.14
CA ASN A 136 6.83 -12.88 -9.36
C ASN A 136 8.05 -12.22 -8.71
N TYR A 137 8.97 -11.71 -9.54
CA TYR A 137 10.22 -11.13 -9.06
C TYR A 137 10.22 -9.61 -9.24
N THR A 138 10.35 -8.89 -8.13
CA THR A 138 10.23 -7.43 -8.09
C THR A 138 11.53 -6.73 -7.70
N LEU A 139 11.73 -5.50 -8.17
CA LEU A 139 12.81 -4.62 -7.77
C LEU A 139 12.27 -3.35 -7.13
N ARG A 140 12.96 -2.85 -6.09
CA ARG A 140 12.58 -1.63 -5.38
C ARG A 140 13.37 -0.43 -5.89
N LEU A 141 12.66 0.63 -6.28
CA LEU A 141 13.23 1.95 -6.57
C LEU A 141 13.19 2.85 -5.33
N ARG A 142 14.19 3.72 -5.17
CA ARG A 142 14.27 4.71 -4.09
C ARG A 142 14.71 6.06 -4.65
N ALA A 143 14.13 7.14 -4.14
CA ALA A 143 14.56 8.51 -4.39
C ALA A 143 14.27 9.37 -3.15
N PRO A 144 15.06 10.43 -2.90
CA PRO A 144 14.72 11.40 -1.86
C PRO A 144 13.44 12.14 -2.21
N LEU A 145 12.62 12.45 -1.20
CA LEU A 145 11.39 13.21 -1.34
C LEU A 145 11.50 14.52 -0.56
N PRO A 146 11.35 15.70 -1.20
CA PRO A 146 11.72 16.97 -0.59
C PRO A 146 10.71 17.56 0.40
N SER A 147 9.43 17.17 0.41
CA SER A 147 8.45 17.76 1.35
C SER A 147 7.18 16.94 1.55
N SER A 148 6.33 16.83 0.53
CA SER A 148 5.04 16.13 0.59
C SER A 148 4.87 15.19 -0.60
N PRO A 149 4.40 13.95 -0.39
CA PRO A 149 4.14 12.99 -1.46
C PRO A 149 2.82 13.26 -2.20
N LEU A 150 1.90 14.04 -1.63
CA LEU A 150 0.56 14.26 -2.22
C LEU A 150 0.66 14.79 -3.66
N PRO A 151 1.45 15.83 -3.97
CA PRO A 151 1.63 16.31 -5.34
C PRO A 151 2.06 15.23 -6.35
N LEU A 152 2.79 14.20 -5.94
CA LEU A 152 3.20 13.11 -6.86
C LEU A 152 2.05 12.24 -7.29
N PHE A 153 1.08 12.04 -6.40
CA PHE A 153 -0.07 11.18 -6.65
C PHE A 153 -1.17 11.93 -7.41
N SER A 154 -1.40 13.21 -7.10
CA SER A 154 -2.44 14.04 -7.71
C SER A 154 -2.01 14.86 -8.92
N ALA A 155 -0.71 15.02 -9.20
CA ALA A 155 -0.31 15.74 -10.40
C ALA A 155 -0.85 14.97 -11.61
N SER A 156 -1.63 15.65 -12.44
CA SER A 156 -1.88 15.23 -13.81
C SER A 156 -1.10 16.15 -14.73
N PRO A 157 -0.26 15.63 -15.64
CA PRO A 157 0.22 14.26 -15.68
C PRO A 157 1.43 14.12 -14.75
N SER A 158 1.29 13.36 -13.66
CA SER A 158 2.43 12.93 -12.86
C SER A 158 3.30 12.08 -13.78
N PRO A 159 4.61 12.34 -13.90
CA PRO A 159 5.47 11.52 -14.76
C PRO A 159 5.57 10.06 -14.29
N LEU A 160 5.07 9.73 -13.08
CA LEU A 160 5.00 8.36 -12.55
C LEU A 160 3.65 7.66 -12.78
N PHE A 161 2.57 8.41 -12.97
CA PHE A 161 1.23 7.85 -13.16
C PHE A 161 0.71 8.34 -14.51
N SER A 162 0.54 7.40 -15.45
CA SER A 162 0.03 7.61 -16.82
C SER A 162 -1.16 8.58 -16.89
N PRO A 163 -1.44 9.22 -18.04
CA PRO A 163 -2.50 10.22 -18.12
C PRO A 163 -3.82 9.62 -17.67
N ALA A 164 -4.57 10.44 -16.94
CA ALA A 164 -5.89 10.16 -16.38
C ALA A 164 -6.81 9.32 -17.32
N PRO A 165 -7.70 8.50 -16.77
CA PRO A 165 -8.09 8.43 -15.36
C PRO A 165 -7.16 7.59 -14.48
N LEU A 166 -7.19 7.85 -13.17
CA LEU A 166 -6.54 6.99 -12.18
C LEU A 166 -7.16 5.57 -12.23
N PRO A 167 -6.36 4.53 -11.95
CA PRO A 167 -6.85 3.15 -11.90
C PRO A 167 -7.98 2.95 -10.88
N PRO A 168 -8.88 1.97 -11.08
CA PRO A 168 -10.12 1.82 -10.32
C PRO A 168 -9.95 1.61 -8.81
N TYR A 169 -8.77 1.17 -8.35
CA TYR A 169 -8.46 0.95 -6.93
C TYR A 169 -7.40 1.91 -6.41
N ALA A 170 -7.38 3.14 -6.93
CA ALA A 170 -6.46 4.17 -6.47
C ALA A 170 -6.69 4.51 -5.00
N ALA A 171 -5.61 4.67 -4.24
CA ALA A 171 -5.63 4.89 -2.81
C ALA A 171 -4.54 5.88 -2.36
N HIS A 172 -4.85 6.71 -1.37
CA HIS A 172 -3.90 7.55 -0.67
C HIS A 172 -4.13 7.49 0.83
N LEU A 173 -3.12 7.10 1.59
CA LEU A 173 -3.16 6.96 3.04
C LEU A 173 -2.07 7.84 3.64
N ASP A 174 -2.45 8.83 4.42
CA ASP A 174 -1.53 9.64 5.23
C ASP A 174 -1.65 9.24 6.70
N LEU A 175 -0.61 8.57 7.21
CA LEU A 175 -0.48 8.11 8.59
C LEU A 175 0.50 9.00 9.39
N GLY A 176 0.83 10.18 8.88
CA GLY A 176 1.84 11.07 9.45
C GLY A 176 3.26 10.64 9.06
N ARG A 177 3.84 9.67 9.79
CA ARG A 177 5.23 9.22 9.51
C ARG A 177 5.35 8.51 8.17
N PHE A 178 4.29 7.79 7.77
CA PHE A 178 4.25 7.03 6.51
C PHE A 178 3.10 7.53 5.66
N VAL A 179 3.35 7.60 4.35
CA VAL A 179 2.32 7.86 3.35
C VAL A 179 2.37 6.77 2.30
N ILE A 180 1.22 6.19 1.98
CA ILE A 180 1.07 5.17 0.95
C ILE A 180 0.18 5.74 -0.15
N SER A 181 0.73 5.82 -1.36
CA SER A 181 0.01 6.24 -2.56
C SER A 181 0.02 5.09 -3.55
N SER A 182 -1.15 4.62 -3.96
CA SER A 182 -1.32 3.46 -4.83
C SER A 182 -2.21 3.81 -6.02
N ALA A 183 -1.76 3.44 -7.21
CA ALA A 183 -2.55 3.48 -8.43
C ALA A 183 -2.80 2.04 -8.91
N SER A 184 -3.43 1.21 -8.06
CA SER A 184 -3.64 -0.20 -8.37
C SER A 184 -4.72 -0.40 -9.44
N PRO A 185 -4.43 -1.14 -10.52
CA PRO A 185 -5.45 -1.58 -11.47
C PRO A 185 -6.15 -2.87 -11.04
N GLU A 186 -5.66 -3.56 -10.01
CA GLU A 186 -6.07 -4.90 -9.63
C GLU A 186 -6.70 -4.94 -8.22
N LEU A 187 -7.71 -5.81 -8.08
CA LEU A 187 -8.30 -6.21 -6.81
C LEU A 187 -7.60 -7.49 -6.33
N PHE A 188 -7.18 -7.49 -5.06
CA PHE A 188 -6.67 -8.68 -4.37
C PHE A 188 -7.82 -9.52 -3.83
#